data_AF-A0A955NHR8-F1
#
_entry.id   AF-A0A955NHR8-F1
#
_cell.length_a   1.000
_cell.length_b   1.000
_cell.length_c   1.000
_cell.angle_alpha   90.00
_cell.angle_beta   90.00
_cell.angle_gamma   90.00
#
_symmetry.space_group_name_H-M   'P 1'
#
loop_
_entity.id
_entity.type
_entity.pdbx_description
1 polymer ?
#
loop_
_entity_poly.entity_id
_entity_poly.type
_entity_poly.pdbx_seq_one_letter_code
_entity_poly.pdbx_strand_id
1 'polypeptide(L)'
;LDVTAHIGKEPDPGDHEAFMKQNALYVGKVPVSGLEEPLVFTEEDLHRTSQKFLAGLKEASRIYSHIESAKGKENFITEVSIDETDAAQSPKELLLILSALAQFRVPVQTIAPKFTGRFNKGVDYQGDLEAFKREFDADLAVLKFASDEFGMPENLKLSVHSGSDKFSLYSIIREAIQAFDTGLHIKTAGTTWLEELIGLAEAGREGLSMAQQIYTQAYRRFDELSAPYAEVIDIQPDHLPKPEEVALWSSEDYTLALRHDPNSGGFNPDFRQLLHIGYKIAAEMGDRYTQALVDHEEVIAKNVTENLYERHIRPLFLPT
;
A
#
# COMPACT_ATOMS: atom_id res chain seq x y z
N LEU A 1 -5.24 -9.79 6.55
CA LEU A 1 -5.62 -11.08 5.94
C LEU A 1 -5.38 -10.94 4.46
N ASP A 2 -4.21 -11.40 4.00
CA ASP A 2 -3.89 -11.41 2.58
C ASP A 2 -4.52 -12.66 1.95
N VAL A 3 -5.36 -12.45 0.95
CA VAL A 3 -6.09 -13.52 0.26
C VAL A 3 -5.68 -13.66 -1.21
N THR A 4 -4.64 -12.93 -1.64
CA THR A 4 -4.20 -12.83 -3.03
C THR A 4 -3.98 -14.21 -3.67
N ALA A 5 -3.31 -15.12 -2.97
CA ALA A 5 -3.05 -16.48 -3.44
C ALA A 5 -4.32 -17.34 -3.68
N HIS A 6 -5.51 -16.84 -3.29
CA HIS A 6 -6.80 -17.50 -3.47
C HIS A 6 -7.74 -16.74 -4.42
N ILE A 7 -7.34 -15.58 -4.93
CA ILE A 7 -8.10 -14.84 -5.93
C ILE A 7 -8.06 -15.61 -7.25
N GLY A 8 -9.20 -15.68 -7.94
CA GLY A 8 -9.38 -16.42 -9.19
C GLY A 8 -9.57 -17.93 -9.04
N LYS A 9 -9.51 -18.46 -7.81
CA LYS A 9 -9.87 -19.88 -7.56
C LYS A 9 -11.39 -20.05 -7.59
N GLU A 10 -11.82 -21.17 -8.16
CA GLU A 10 -13.24 -21.53 -8.23
C GLU A 10 -13.87 -21.57 -6.83
N PRO A 11 -14.99 -20.86 -6.60
CA PRO A 11 -15.66 -20.87 -5.31
C PRO A 11 -16.38 -22.18 -5.05
N ASP A 12 -16.65 -22.48 -3.77
CA ASP A 12 -17.56 -23.57 -3.41
C ASP A 12 -18.95 -23.31 -4.03
N PRO A 13 -19.59 -24.28 -4.69
CA PRO A 13 -20.87 -24.08 -5.35
C PRO A 13 -21.99 -23.60 -4.40
N GLY A 14 -21.98 -24.06 -3.15
CA GLY A 14 -22.96 -23.64 -2.15
C GLY A 14 -22.75 -22.20 -1.69
N ASP A 15 -21.49 -21.78 -1.52
CA ASP A 15 -21.18 -20.38 -1.23
C ASP A 15 -21.51 -19.46 -2.39
N HIS A 16 -21.25 -19.91 -3.63
CA HIS A 16 -21.63 -19.19 -4.83
C HIS A 16 -23.15 -18.98 -4.90
N GLU A 17 -23.94 -20.05 -4.74
CA GLU A 17 -25.41 -19.95 -4.76
C GLU A 17 -25.93 -19.02 -3.65
N ALA A 18 -25.38 -19.13 -2.44
CA ALA A 18 -25.74 -18.26 -1.32
C ALA A 18 -25.40 -16.79 -1.61
N PHE A 19 -24.22 -16.53 -2.18
CA PHE A 19 -23.79 -15.19 -2.58
C PHE A 19 -24.70 -14.59 -3.66
N MET A 20 -25.02 -15.37 -4.71
CA MET A 20 -25.90 -14.92 -5.78
C MET A 20 -27.30 -14.59 -5.24
N LYS A 21 -27.85 -15.46 -4.38
CA LYS A 21 -29.17 -15.26 -3.77
C LYS A 21 -29.21 -14.03 -2.87
N GLN A 22 -28.19 -13.84 -2.02
CA GLN A 22 -28.09 -12.68 -1.13
C GLN A 22 -28.02 -11.37 -1.91
N ASN A 23 -27.23 -11.32 -2.98
CA ASN A 23 -26.98 -10.10 -3.71
C ASN A 23 -27.98 -9.83 -4.84
N ALA A 24 -28.92 -10.76 -5.12
CA ALA A 24 -29.94 -10.59 -6.16
C ALA A 24 -30.76 -9.30 -6.02
N LEU A 25 -30.93 -8.80 -4.78
CA LEU A 25 -31.65 -7.54 -4.51
C LEU A 25 -30.91 -6.29 -5.03
N TYR A 26 -29.60 -6.39 -5.27
CA TYR A 26 -28.78 -5.29 -5.81
C TYR A 26 -28.79 -5.23 -7.34
N VAL A 27 -29.29 -6.25 -8.04
CA VAL A 27 -29.41 -6.22 -9.51
C VAL A 27 -30.34 -5.08 -9.92
N GLY A 28 -29.79 -4.14 -10.70
CA GLY A 28 -30.44 -2.87 -11.02
C GLY A 28 -29.65 -1.68 -10.50
N LYS A 29 -30.36 -0.59 -10.17
CA LYS A 29 -29.77 0.67 -9.70
C LYS A 29 -29.75 0.71 -8.18
N VAL A 30 -28.57 0.78 -7.59
CA VAL A 30 -28.36 0.94 -6.15
C VAL A 30 -27.88 2.37 -5.88
N PRO A 31 -28.72 3.24 -5.28
CA PRO A 31 -28.30 4.58 -4.90
C PRO A 31 -27.33 4.51 -3.71
N VAL A 32 -26.17 5.13 -3.85
CA VAL A 32 -25.15 5.24 -2.80
C VAL A 32 -24.94 6.71 -2.49
N SER A 33 -25.12 7.10 -1.23
CA SER A 33 -24.92 8.48 -0.80
C SER A 33 -23.45 8.89 -0.99
N GLY A 34 -23.21 10.01 -1.65
CA GLY A 34 -21.86 10.48 -2.01
C GLY A 34 -21.47 10.20 -3.46
N LEU A 35 -22.23 9.38 -4.20
CA LEU A 35 -22.07 9.23 -5.66
C LEU A 35 -23.05 10.12 -6.43
N GLU A 36 -22.61 10.67 -7.56
CA GLU A 36 -23.48 11.43 -8.48
C GLU A 36 -24.51 10.52 -9.17
N GLU A 37 -24.09 9.32 -9.56
CA GLU A 37 -24.92 8.32 -10.24
C GLU A 37 -25.01 7.04 -9.41
N PRO A 38 -26.15 6.33 -9.43
CA PRO A 38 -26.29 5.06 -8.73
C PRO A 38 -25.37 3.99 -9.34
N LEU A 39 -24.90 3.07 -8.50
CA LEU A 39 -24.21 1.88 -8.99
C LEU A 39 -25.21 0.98 -9.73
N VAL A 40 -24.83 0.53 -10.93
CA VAL A 40 -25.67 -0.35 -11.75
C VAL A 40 -25.08 -1.76 -11.79
N PHE A 41 -25.78 -2.71 -11.17
CA PHE A 41 -25.37 -4.11 -11.11
C PHE A 41 -26.18 -4.97 -12.07
N THR A 42 -25.50 -5.90 -12.74
CA THR A 42 -26.13 -7.00 -13.48
C THR A 42 -25.91 -8.33 -12.74
N GLU A 43 -26.67 -9.37 -13.09
CA GLU A 43 -26.37 -10.73 -12.60
C GLU A 43 -24.96 -11.19 -12.98
N GLU A 44 -24.45 -10.73 -14.14
CA GLU A 44 -23.09 -11.01 -14.58
C GLU A 44 -22.02 -10.37 -13.67
N ASP A 45 -22.26 -9.16 -13.15
CA ASP A 45 -21.36 -8.51 -12.18
C ASP A 45 -21.25 -9.34 -10.90
N LEU A 46 -22.38 -9.85 -10.39
CA LEU A 46 -22.40 -10.74 -9.22
C LEU A 46 -21.63 -12.03 -9.53
N HIS A 47 -21.94 -12.69 -10.64
CA HIS A 47 -21.28 -13.93 -11.03
C HIS A 47 -19.77 -13.75 -11.17
N ARG A 48 -19.32 -12.72 -11.91
CA ARG A 48 -17.91 -12.40 -12.11
C ARG A 48 -17.19 -12.10 -10.80
N THR A 49 -17.80 -11.32 -9.91
CA THR A 49 -17.22 -11.02 -8.59
C THR A 49 -17.09 -12.28 -7.75
N SER A 50 -18.12 -13.14 -7.76
CA SER A 50 -18.09 -14.41 -7.03
C SER A 50 -16.96 -15.32 -7.52
N GLN A 51 -16.86 -15.52 -8.83
CA GLN A 51 -15.80 -16.35 -9.45
C GLN A 51 -14.40 -15.82 -9.17
N LYS A 52 -14.24 -14.50 -9.09
CA LYS A 52 -12.94 -13.86 -8.87
C LYS A 52 -12.53 -13.85 -7.40
N PHE A 53 -13.43 -13.52 -6.47
CA PHE A 53 -13.03 -13.18 -5.11
C PHE A 53 -13.53 -14.16 -4.03
N LEU A 54 -14.63 -14.88 -4.25
CA LEU A 54 -15.36 -15.53 -3.15
C LEU A 54 -14.53 -16.62 -2.44
N ALA A 55 -13.70 -17.38 -3.17
CA ALA A 55 -12.78 -18.34 -2.59
C ALA A 55 -11.74 -17.68 -1.65
N GLY A 56 -11.19 -16.54 -2.05
CA GLY A 56 -10.27 -15.75 -1.21
C GLY A 56 -10.96 -15.18 0.02
N LEU A 57 -12.18 -14.66 -0.11
CA LEU A 57 -12.92 -14.10 1.02
C LEU A 57 -13.36 -15.18 2.02
N LYS A 58 -13.62 -16.41 1.56
CA LYS A 58 -13.82 -17.57 2.45
C LYS A 58 -12.55 -17.91 3.21
N GLU A 59 -11.38 -17.83 2.56
CA GLU A 59 -10.10 -18.03 3.24
C GLU A 59 -9.84 -16.95 4.29
N ALA A 60 -10.20 -15.68 4.03
CA ALA A 60 -10.16 -14.65 5.07
C ALA A 60 -10.98 -15.05 6.31
N SER A 61 -12.18 -15.62 6.14
CA SER A 61 -12.99 -16.10 7.27
C SER A 61 -12.32 -17.24 8.05
N ARG A 62 -11.63 -18.16 7.35
CA ARG A 62 -10.86 -19.23 8.00
C ARG A 62 -9.68 -18.68 8.80
N ILE A 63 -8.91 -17.76 8.24
CA ILE A 63 -7.77 -17.13 8.92
C ILE A 63 -8.26 -16.29 10.11
N TYR A 64 -9.33 -15.51 9.93
CA TYR A 64 -9.98 -14.75 11.01
C TYR A 64 -10.35 -15.68 12.17
N SER A 65 -11.08 -16.77 11.89
CA SER A 65 -11.53 -17.72 12.90
C SER A 65 -10.36 -18.36 13.67
N HIS A 66 -9.26 -18.65 12.97
CA HIS A 66 -8.04 -19.15 13.60
C HIS A 66 -7.43 -18.12 14.56
N ILE A 67 -7.26 -16.86 14.11
CA ILE A 67 -6.70 -15.78 14.94
C ILE A 67 -7.62 -15.48 16.14
N GLU A 68 -8.94 -15.42 15.90
CA GLU A 68 -9.95 -15.23 16.96
C GLU A 68 -9.88 -16.34 18.00
N SER A 69 -9.70 -17.60 17.61
CA SER A 69 -9.57 -18.71 18.55
C SER A 69 -8.37 -18.59 19.48
N ALA A 70 -7.30 -17.92 19.03
CA ALA A 70 -6.07 -17.73 19.79
C ALA A 70 -6.05 -16.43 20.60
N LYS A 71 -6.59 -15.34 20.04
CA LYS A 71 -6.51 -13.99 20.62
C LYS A 71 -7.81 -13.53 21.29
N GLY A 72 -8.94 -14.17 21.00
CA GLY A 72 -10.27 -13.70 21.34
C GLY A 72 -10.77 -12.61 20.39
N LYS A 73 -12.10 -12.47 20.32
CA LYS A 73 -12.77 -11.43 19.54
C LYS A 73 -12.37 -10.05 20.05
N GLU A 74 -12.29 -9.06 19.16
CA GLU A 74 -11.99 -7.64 19.47
C GLU A 74 -10.58 -7.34 20.02
N ASN A 75 -9.73 -8.35 20.25
CA ASN A 75 -8.33 -8.18 20.66
C ASN A 75 -7.37 -7.99 19.49
N PHE A 76 -7.89 -7.74 18.30
CA PHE A 76 -7.14 -7.45 17.08
C PHE A 76 -7.99 -6.71 16.06
N ILE A 77 -7.31 -6.02 15.15
CA ILE A 77 -7.91 -5.30 14.03
C ILE A 77 -7.84 -6.20 12.81
N THR A 78 -8.98 -6.44 12.16
CA THR A 78 -9.04 -7.25 10.94
C THR A 78 -8.91 -6.37 9.72
N GLU A 79 -7.78 -6.48 9.04
CA GLU A 79 -7.62 -6.00 7.67
C GLU A 79 -7.86 -7.14 6.67
N VAL A 80 -8.55 -6.89 5.55
CA VAL A 80 -8.54 -7.78 4.38
C VAL A 80 -7.86 -7.08 3.20
N SER A 81 -6.88 -7.75 2.60
CA SER A 81 -6.09 -7.24 1.46
C SER A 81 -6.45 -7.98 0.18
N ILE A 82 -6.72 -7.22 -0.88
CA ILE A 82 -7.03 -7.70 -2.23
C ILE A 82 -6.29 -6.83 -3.29
N ASP A 83 -5.25 -6.13 -2.86
CA ASP A 83 -4.53 -5.11 -3.63
C ASP A 83 -3.51 -5.68 -4.63
N GLU A 84 -3.17 -6.96 -4.51
CA GLU A 84 -2.25 -7.67 -5.41
C GLU A 84 -2.97 -8.42 -6.55
N THR A 85 -4.03 -7.84 -7.10
CA THR A 85 -4.71 -8.37 -8.30
C THR A 85 -4.24 -7.70 -9.59
N ASP A 86 -4.45 -8.34 -10.74
CA ASP A 86 -4.02 -7.78 -12.04
C ASP A 86 -4.71 -6.44 -12.39
N ALA A 87 -5.92 -6.22 -11.90
CA ALA A 87 -6.71 -5.01 -12.15
C ALA A 87 -7.24 -4.39 -10.85
N ALA A 88 -7.37 -3.06 -10.86
CA ALA A 88 -8.02 -2.29 -9.80
C ALA A 88 -9.48 -2.77 -9.60
N GLN A 89 -9.96 -2.73 -8.35
CA GLN A 89 -11.37 -3.04 -8.09
C GLN A 89 -12.23 -1.81 -8.39
N SER A 90 -13.31 -2.02 -9.11
CA SER A 90 -14.35 -0.99 -9.24
C SER A 90 -15.14 -0.84 -7.92
N PRO A 91 -15.79 0.32 -7.69
CA PRO A 91 -16.68 0.51 -6.53
C PRO A 91 -17.80 -0.56 -6.44
N LYS A 92 -18.24 -1.10 -7.59
CA LYS A 92 -19.20 -2.22 -7.66
C LYS A 92 -18.60 -3.51 -7.11
N GLU A 93 -17.39 -3.87 -7.55
CA GLU A 93 -16.69 -5.04 -7.03
C GLU A 93 -16.43 -4.87 -5.53
N LEU A 94 -16.01 -3.68 -5.07
CA LEU A 94 -15.77 -3.40 -3.66
C LEU A 94 -17.03 -3.61 -2.81
N LEU A 95 -18.20 -3.12 -3.24
CA LEU A 95 -19.45 -3.33 -2.52
C LEU A 95 -19.80 -4.83 -2.39
N LEU A 96 -19.67 -5.58 -3.48
CA LEU A 96 -19.95 -7.01 -3.50
C LEU A 96 -18.93 -7.82 -2.68
N ILE A 97 -17.67 -7.39 -2.64
CA ILE A 97 -16.63 -7.98 -1.79
C ILE A 97 -16.98 -7.77 -0.31
N LEU A 98 -17.42 -6.57 0.06
CA LEU A 98 -17.88 -6.29 1.41
C LEU A 98 -19.11 -7.15 1.76
N SER A 99 -20.10 -7.26 0.87
CA SER A 99 -21.26 -8.16 1.05
C SER A 99 -20.85 -9.62 1.32
N ALA A 100 -19.86 -10.13 0.57
CA ALA A 100 -19.33 -11.48 0.78
C ALA A 100 -18.57 -11.62 2.11
N LEU A 101 -17.80 -10.62 2.54
CA LEU A 101 -17.12 -10.62 3.84
C LEU A 101 -18.14 -10.62 4.99
N ALA A 102 -19.25 -9.90 4.84
CA ALA A 102 -20.37 -9.94 5.79
C ALA A 102 -21.06 -11.32 5.80
N GLN A 103 -21.30 -11.92 4.63
CA GLN A 103 -21.83 -13.29 4.50
C GLN A 103 -20.96 -14.30 5.27
N PHE A 104 -19.64 -14.17 5.16
CA PHE A 104 -18.67 -15.02 5.86
C PHE A 104 -18.34 -14.56 7.28
N ARG A 105 -19.06 -13.56 7.80
CA ARG A 105 -18.95 -13.04 9.17
C ARG A 105 -17.54 -12.59 9.54
N VAL A 106 -16.82 -11.98 8.60
CA VAL A 106 -15.51 -11.37 8.86
C VAL A 106 -15.73 -9.92 9.32
N PRO A 107 -15.42 -9.55 10.57
CA PRO A 107 -15.58 -8.18 11.06
C PRO A 107 -14.41 -7.32 10.57
N VAL A 108 -14.46 -6.93 9.29
CA VAL A 108 -13.44 -6.11 8.62
C VAL A 108 -13.48 -4.69 9.18
N GLN A 109 -12.34 -4.18 9.63
CA GLN A 109 -12.19 -2.79 10.05
C GLN A 109 -11.33 -1.99 9.07
N THR A 110 -10.47 -2.64 8.31
CA THR A 110 -9.76 -2.02 7.18
C THR A 110 -9.82 -2.92 5.95
N ILE A 111 -10.00 -2.34 4.77
CA ILE A 111 -9.96 -3.06 3.49
C ILE A 111 -8.98 -2.39 2.55
N ALA A 112 -8.11 -3.18 1.93
CA ALA A 112 -7.12 -2.70 0.97
C ALA A 112 -7.47 -3.17 -0.44
N PRO A 113 -8.20 -2.35 -1.22
CA PRO A 113 -8.35 -2.56 -2.64
C PRO A 113 -7.09 -2.17 -3.41
N LYS A 114 -6.98 -2.66 -4.64
CA LYS A 114 -6.07 -2.13 -5.66
C LYS A 114 -6.74 -0.92 -6.30
N PHE A 115 -6.04 0.21 -6.29
CA PHE A 115 -6.43 1.44 -6.98
C PHE A 115 -5.90 1.48 -8.41
N THR A 116 -6.52 2.31 -9.24
CA THR A 116 -6.02 2.63 -10.58
C THR A 116 -4.67 3.36 -10.51
N GLY A 117 -3.87 3.27 -11.58
CA GLY A 117 -2.52 3.84 -11.66
C GLY A 117 -1.45 2.95 -11.04
N ARG A 118 -0.23 3.49 -10.86
CA ARG A 118 0.91 2.73 -10.31
C ARG A 118 1.35 3.30 -8.97
N PHE A 119 1.38 2.42 -7.98
CA PHE A 119 1.84 2.70 -6.62
C PHE A 119 3.25 2.15 -6.42
N ASN A 120 4.19 2.59 -7.26
CA ASN A 120 5.55 2.10 -7.25
C ASN A 120 6.26 2.37 -5.90
N LYS A 121 7.13 1.46 -5.48
CA LYS A 121 7.87 1.55 -4.22
C LYS A 121 8.85 2.71 -4.27
N GLY A 122 8.92 3.49 -3.18
CA GLY A 122 9.89 4.57 -2.99
C GLY A 122 9.69 5.85 -3.81
N VAL A 123 8.66 5.94 -4.65
CA VAL A 123 8.41 7.11 -5.53
C VAL A 123 6.94 7.53 -5.49
N ASP A 124 6.64 8.68 -6.09
CA ASP A 124 5.28 9.21 -6.18
C ASP A 124 4.37 8.36 -7.09
N TYR A 125 3.06 8.61 -6.99
CA TYR A 125 2.04 7.99 -7.82
C TYR A 125 2.24 8.32 -9.30
N GLN A 126 2.00 7.33 -10.17
CA GLN A 126 1.95 7.53 -11.61
C GLN A 126 0.56 7.16 -12.15
N GLY A 127 -0.16 8.16 -12.66
CA GLY A 127 -1.49 7.98 -13.22
C GLY A 127 -2.27 9.28 -13.30
N ASP A 128 -3.57 9.17 -13.60
CA ASP A 128 -4.49 10.31 -13.60
C ASP A 128 -4.96 10.59 -12.17
N LEU A 129 -4.61 11.77 -11.65
CA LEU A 129 -4.97 12.23 -10.30
C LEU A 129 -6.48 12.45 -10.14
N GLU A 130 -7.15 12.94 -11.18
CA GLU A 130 -8.59 13.17 -11.16
C GLU A 130 -9.35 11.85 -11.22
N ALA A 131 -8.81 10.86 -11.94
CA ALA A 131 -9.35 9.50 -11.92
C ALA A 131 -9.22 8.87 -10.53
N PHE A 132 -8.04 8.96 -9.91
CA PHE A 132 -7.82 8.48 -8.55
C PHE A 132 -8.77 9.17 -7.55
N LYS A 133 -8.93 10.51 -7.65
CA LYS A 133 -9.86 11.25 -6.79
C LYS A 133 -11.28 10.69 -6.88
N ARG A 134 -11.81 10.52 -8.10
CA ARG A 134 -13.17 10.00 -8.31
C ARG A 134 -13.32 8.56 -7.79
N GLU A 135 -12.31 7.72 -8.02
CA GLU A 135 -12.26 6.34 -7.53
C GLU A 135 -12.25 6.30 -6.00
N PHE A 136 -11.36 7.06 -5.36
CA PHE A 136 -11.20 7.08 -3.91
C PHE A 136 -12.45 7.63 -3.19
N ASP A 137 -13.04 8.72 -3.70
CA ASP A 137 -14.31 9.24 -3.19
C ASP A 137 -15.44 8.20 -3.32
N ALA A 138 -15.49 7.49 -4.44
CA ALA A 138 -16.51 6.48 -4.68
C ALA A 138 -16.36 5.26 -3.76
N ASP A 139 -15.14 4.83 -3.51
CA ASP A 139 -14.84 3.75 -2.59
C ASP A 139 -15.21 4.11 -1.14
N LEU A 140 -14.93 5.35 -0.70
CA LEU A 140 -15.38 5.84 0.62
C LEU A 140 -16.90 5.84 0.75
N ALA A 141 -17.62 6.28 -0.29
CA ALA A 141 -19.08 6.22 -0.34
C ALA A 141 -19.59 4.77 -0.23
N VAL A 142 -18.94 3.83 -0.91
CA VAL A 142 -19.26 2.41 -0.86
C VAL A 142 -19.01 1.82 0.54
N LEU A 143 -17.89 2.16 1.19
CA LEU A 143 -17.60 1.70 2.56
C LEU A 143 -18.68 2.16 3.55
N LYS A 144 -19.10 3.42 3.45
CA LYS A 144 -20.17 3.97 4.30
C LYS A 144 -21.49 3.24 4.07
N PHE A 145 -21.89 3.09 2.81
CA PHE A 145 -23.09 2.33 2.45
C PHE A 145 -23.03 0.89 2.96
N ALA A 146 -21.90 0.20 2.76
CA ALA A 146 -21.70 -1.18 3.18
C ALA A 146 -21.76 -1.34 4.71
N SER A 147 -21.29 -0.34 5.46
CA SER A 147 -21.36 -0.35 6.92
C SER A 147 -22.80 -0.36 7.42
N ASP A 148 -23.64 0.51 6.84
CA ASP A 148 -25.07 0.60 7.17
C ASP A 148 -25.85 -0.64 6.68
N GLU A 149 -25.60 -1.07 5.43
CA GLU A 149 -26.36 -2.12 4.75
C GLU A 149 -26.02 -3.53 5.28
N PHE A 150 -24.75 -3.80 5.56
CA PHE A 150 -24.27 -5.14 5.93
C PHE A 150 -23.93 -5.29 7.42
N GLY A 151 -24.13 -4.24 8.22
CA GLY A 151 -23.81 -4.24 9.65
C GLY A 151 -22.30 -4.39 9.92
N MET A 152 -21.46 -3.77 9.08
CA MET A 152 -20.02 -3.73 9.30
C MET A 152 -19.64 -2.72 10.39
N PRO A 153 -18.42 -2.76 10.94
CA PRO A 153 -17.97 -1.76 11.89
C PRO A 153 -18.10 -0.33 11.34
N GLU A 154 -18.67 0.58 12.13
CA GLU A 154 -18.84 2.01 11.76
C GLU A 154 -17.50 2.68 11.37
N ASN A 155 -16.39 2.15 11.87
CA ASN A 155 -15.05 2.64 11.59
C ASN A 155 -14.31 1.81 10.54
N LEU A 156 -15.02 1.24 9.57
CA LEU A 156 -14.45 0.62 8.37
C LEU A 156 -13.69 1.66 7.55
N LYS A 157 -12.41 1.40 7.28
CA LYS A 157 -11.50 2.34 6.57
C LYS A 157 -10.92 1.73 5.31
N LEU A 158 -10.66 2.58 4.32
CA LEU A 158 -9.74 2.22 3.25
C LEU A 158 -8.32 2.11 3.80
N SER A 159 -7.61 1.11 3.31
CA SER A 159 -6.20 0.88 3.58
C SER A 159 -5.40 1.06 2.29
N VAL A 160 -4.57 2.10 2.23
CA VAL A 160 -3.69 2.37 1.09
C VAL A 160 -2.35 1.66 1.31
N HIS A 161 -2.15 0.57 0.59
CA HIS A 161 -0.87 -0.13 0.52
C HIS A 161 0.10 0.61 -0.40
N SER A 162 1.41 0.43 -0.17
CA SER A 162 2.46 1.21 -0.84
C SER A 162 2.22 2.73 -0.74
N GLY A 163 1.60 3.16 0.36
CA GLY A 163 1.09 4.52 0.53
C GLY A 163 2.17 5.55 0.87
N SER A 164 3.36 5.12 1.26
CA SER A 164 4.49 6.03 1.45
C SER A 164 4.89 6.71 0.14
N ASP A 165 5.39 7.94 0.26
CA ASP A 165 5.97 8.73 -0.82
C ASP A 165 4.96 9.12 -1.93
N LYS A 166 3.64 8.89 -1.75
CA LYS A 166 2.60 9.27 -2.73
C LYS A 166 2.15 10.72 -2.55
N PHE A 167 3.09 11.66 -2.52
CA PHE A 167 2.85 13.05 -2.12
C PHE A 167 1.78 13.74 -2.97
N SER A 168 1.73 13.47 -4.28
CA SER A 168 0.68 13.98 -5.16
C SER A 168 -0.74 13.56 -4.76
N LEU A 169 -0.89 12.46 -4.03
CA LEU A 169 -2.19 11.95 -3.57
C LEU A 169 -2.61 12.48 -2.19
N TYR A 170 -1.71 13.03 -1.38
CA TYR A 170 -2.01 13.31 0.03
C TYR A 170 -3.05 14.41 0.24
N SER A 171 -3.04 15.46 -0.59
CA SER A 171 -4.10 16.48 -0.55
C SER A 171 -5.45 15.90 -0.94
N ILE A 172 -5.49 15.10 -2.01
CA ILE A 172 -6.71 14.41 -2.50
C ILE A 172 -7.28 13.50 -1.39
N ILE A 173 -6.43 12.67 -0.81
CA ILE A 173 -6.82 11.74 0.26
C ILE A 173 -7.31 12.52 1.49
N ARG A 174 -6.61 13.59 1.91
CA ARG A 174 -6.99 14.42 3.05
C ARG A 174 -8.36 15.05 2.86
N GLU A 175 -8.59 15.67 1.70
CA GLU A 175 -9.88 16.29 1.38
C GLU A 175 -11.01 15.26 1.39
N ALA A 176 -10.78 14.07 0.83
CA ALA A 176 -11.75 12.99 0.81
C ALA A 176 -12.10 12.50 2.23
N ILE A 177 -11.11 12.19 3.07
CA ILE A 177 -11.40 11.70 4.42
C ILE A 177 -12.10 12.74 5.30
N GLN A 178 -11.85 14.04 5.06
CA GLN A 178 -12.58 15.13 5.72
C GLN A 178 -14.01 15.26 5.21
N ALA A 179 -14.23 15.15 3.89
CA ALA A 179 -15.56 15.25 3.28
C ALA A 179 -16.48 14.10 3.71
N PHE A 180 -15.93 12.90 3.87
CA PHE A 180 -16.67 11.71 4.29
C PHE A 180 -16.71 11.49 5.82
N ASP A 181 -15.98 12.31 6.59
CA ASP A 181 -15.81 12.18 8.05
C ASP A 181 -15.39 10.76 8.45
N THR A 182 -14.29 10.27 7.86
CA THR A 182 -13.82 8.90 8.01
C THR A 182 -12.33 8.82 8.29
N GLY A 183 -11.90 7.67 8.81
CA GLY A 183 -10.49 7.38 9.02
C GLY A 183 -9.82 6.81 7.77
N LEU A 184 -8.49 6.81 7.80
CA LEU A 184 -7.64 6.15 6.80
C LEU A 184 -6.71 5.16 7.50
N HIS A 185 -6.37 4.08 6.81
CA HIS A 185 -5.17 3.31 7.11
C HIS A 185 -4.17 3.51 5.96
N ILE A 186 -2.92 3.85 6.28
CA ILE A 186 -1.86 4.01 5.29
C ILE A 186 -0.66 3.17 5.71
N LYS A 187 -0.14 2.37 4.78
CA LYS A 187 1.02 1.52 5.05
C LYS A 187 2.30 2.14 4.52
N THR A 188 3.24 2.36 5.43
CA THR A 188 4.62 2.74 5.15
C THR A 188 5.54 1.63 5.67
N ALA A 189 6.68 1.41 5.01
CA ALA A 189 7.70 0.47 5.46
C ALA A 189 9.07 0.83 4.86
N GLY A 190 9.23 0.60 3.55
CA GLY A 190 10.54 0.78 2.90
C GLY A 190 11.01 2.23 2.83
N THR A 191 10.12 3.22 2.91
CA THR A 191 10.54 4.63 3.06
C THR A 191 11.31 4.85 4.37
N THR A 192 10.94 4.19 5.47
CA THR A 192 11.69 4.30 6.74
C THR A 192 13.11 3.78 6.58
N TRP A 193 13.26 2.62 5.94
CA TRP A 193 14.55 2.03 5.56
C TRP A 193 15.41 3.00 4.70
N LEU A 194 14.80 3.69 3.75
CA LEU A 194 15.51 4.66 2.92
C LEU A 194 16.02 5.86 3.72
N GLU A 195 15.24 6.34 4.70
CA GLU A 195 15.65 7.46 5.55
C GLU A 195 16.69 7.04 6.60
N GLU A 196 16.70 5.77 7.03
CA GLU A 196 17.82 5.19 7.80
C GLU A 196 19.11 5.21 6.97
N LEU A 197 19.03 4.82 5.69
CA LEU A 197 20.18 4.84 4.78
C LEU A 197 20.68 6.26 4.49
N ILE A 198 19.77 7.22 4.34
CA ILE A 198 20.10 8.66 4.24
C ILE A 198 20.81 9.13 5.51
N GLY A 199 20.24 8.85 6.69
CA GLY A 199 20.84 9.24 7.97
C GLY A 199 22.23 8.62 8.19
N LEU A 200 22.43 7.36 7.78
CA LEU A 200 23.75 6.73 7.78
C LEU A 200 24.73 7.43 6.84
N ALA A 201 24.29 7.80 5.63
CA ALA A 201 25.14 8.52 4.69
C ALA A 201 25.57 9.90 5.22
N GLU A 202 24.69 10.57 5.99
CA GLU A 202 24.97 11.85 6.65
C GLU A 202 25.85 11.73 7.91
N ALA A 203 25.97 10.54 8.49
CA ALA A 203 26.66 10.32 9.78
C ALA A 203 28.20 10.29 9.69
N GLY A 204 28.77 10.55 8.50
CA GLY A 204 30.21 10.65 8.27
C GLY A 204 30.76 9.55 7.37
N ARG A 205 32.09 9.45 7.30
CA ARG A 205 32.77 8.62 6.28
C ARG A 205 32.43 7.13 6.35
N GLU A 206 32.30 6.58 7.56
CA GLU A 206 32.01 5.15 7.73
C GLU A 206 30.57 4.81 7.34
N GLY A 207 29.60 5.62 7.75
CA GLY A 207 28.20 5.48 7.36
C GLY A 207 27.97 5.67 5.86
N LEU A 208 28.59 6.68 5.25
CA LEU A 208 28.58 6.86 3.80
C LEU A 208 29.18 5.66 3.06
N SER A 209 30.34 5.16 3.51
CA SER A 209 30.97 3.99 2.90
C SER A 209 30.08 2.75 2.97
N MET A 210 29.35 2.58 4.09
CA MET A 210 28.36 1.52 4.24
C MET A 210 27.20 1.68 3.24
N ALA A 211 26.65 2.88 3.09
CA ALA A 211 25.55 3.15 2.16
C ALA A 211 25.97 2.93 0.69
N GLN A 212 27.18 3.34 0.32
CA GLN A 212 27.78 3.09 -1.00
C GLN A 212 28.03 1.59 -1.24
N GLN A 213 28.45 0.85 -0.20
CA GLN A 213 28.61 -0.60 -0.28
C GLN A 213 27.26 -1.30 -0.52
N ILE A 214 26.19 -0.87 0.17
CA ILE A 214 24.83 -1.40 -0.04
C ILE A 214 24.41 -1.17 -1.49
N TYR A 215 24.59 0.05 -2.00
CA TYR A 215 24.28 0.36 -3.41
C TYR A 215 25.07 -0.51 -4.39
N THR A 216 26.38 -0.65 -4.18
CA THR A 216 27.25 -1.46 -5.04
C THR A 216 26.77 -2.90 -5.14
N GLN A 217 26.33 -3.50 -4.02
CA GLN A 217 25.79 -4.84 -4.02
C GLN A 217 24.39 -4.92 -4.63
N ALA A 218 23.56 -3.88 -4.43
CA ALA A 218 22.21 -3.81 -5.00
C ALA A 218 22.29 -3.76 -6.53
N TYR A 219 23.19 -2.94 -7.07
CA TYR A 219 23.48 -2.83 -8.49
C TYR A 219 23.90 -4.19 -9.09
N ARG A 220 24.82 -4.90 -8.41
CA ARG A 220 25.31 -6.21 -8.89
C ARG A 220 24.26 -7.32 -8.80
N ARG A 221 23.29 -7.20 -7.90
CA ARG A 221 22.21 -8.18 -7.66
C ARG A 221 20.86 -7.68 -8.17
N PHE A 222 20.86 -6.77 -9.15
CA PHE A 222 19.66 -6.11 -9.64
C PHE A 222 18.55 -7.12 -9.99
N ASP A 223 18.83 -8.15 -10.78
CA ASP A 223 17.85 -9.14 -11.21
C ASP A 223 17.25 -9.92 -10.02
N GLU A 224 18.09 -10.30 -9.05
CA GLU A 224 17.66 -11.02 -7.84
C GLU A 224 16.72 -10.16 -6.98
N LEU A 225 17.09 -8.89 -6.79
CA LEU A 225 16.35 -7.98 -5.91
C LEU A 225 15.08 -7.45 -6.57
N SER A 226 15.06 -7.27 -7.89
CA SER A 226 13.92 -6.74 -8.64
C SER A 226 12.83 -7.76 -8.88
N ALA A 227 13.15 -9.06 -9.04
CA ALA A 227 12.17 -10.08 -9.41
C ALA A 227 10.92 -10.15 -8.50
N PRO A 228 11.02 -10.09 -7.16
CA PRO A 228 9.84 -10.10 -6.28
C PRO A 228 9.01 -8.81 -6.32
N TYR A 229 9.55 -7.73 -6.90
CA TYR A 229 8.97 -6.40 -6.90
C TYR A 229 8.65 -5.89 -8.31
N ALA A 230 8.76 -6.74 -9.35
CA ALA A 230 8.65 -6.35 -10.75
C ALA A 230 7.37 -5.56 -11.08
N GLU A 231 6.25 -5.90 -10.44
CA GLU A 231 4.95 -5.23 -10.64
C GLU A 231 4.85 -3.86 -9.94
N VAL A 232 5.77 -3.53 -9.04
CA VAL A 232 5.71 -2.36 -8.15
C VAL A 232 6.99 -1.52 -8.16
N ILE A 233 7.83 -1.67 -9.19
CA ILE A 233 8.98 -0.81 -9.50
C ILE A 233 8.99 -0.47 -10.98
N ASP A 234 9.77 0.53 -11.39
CA ASP A 234 9.88 0.93 -12.80
C ASP A 234 11.31 1.37 -13.16
N ILE A 235 12.29 0.64 -12.62
CA ILE A 235 13.71 1.01 -12.70
C ILE A 235 14.22 0.85 -14.14
N GLN A 236 14.79 1.92 -14.68
CA GLN A 236 15.54 1.94 -15.93
C GLN A 236 17.03 1.68 -15.62
N PRO A 237 17.61 0.51 -15.97
CA PRO A 237 18.98 0.16 -15.55
C PRO A 237 20.07 1.09 -16.09
N ASP A 238 19.82 1.74 -17.22
CA ASP A 238 20.71 2.72 -17.85
C ASP A 238 20.69 4.09 -17.16
N HIS A 239 19.69 4.37 -16.33
CA HIS A 239 19.65 5.56 -15.47
C HIS A 239 20.37 5.37 -14.14
N LEU A 240 20.76 4.13 -13.80
CA LEU A 240 21.50 3.85 -12.58
C LEU A 240 22.97 4.28 -12.72
N PRO A 241 23.48 5.14 -11.82
CA PRO A 241 24.89 5.52 -11.82
C PRO A 241 25.77 4.29 -11.57
N LYS A 242 26.96 4.26 -12.16
CA LYS A 242 27.83 3.10 -11.98
C LYS A 242 28.34 3.03 -10.54
N PRO A 243 28.55 1.84 -9.95
CA PRO A 243 29.10 1.73 -8.60
C PRO A 243 30.43 2.48 -8.41
N GLU A 244 31.27 2.56 -9.44
CA GLU A 244 32.54 3.30 -9.36
C GLU A 244 32.34 4.82 -9.27
N GLU A 245 31.24 5.34 -9.83
CA GLU A 245 30.85 6.74 -9.71
C GLU A 245 30.28 7.02 -8.31
N VAL A 246 29.35 6.18 -7.84
CA VAL A 246 28.73 6.33 -6.52
C VAL A 246 29.74 6.20 -5.38
N ALA A 247 30.80 5.40 -5.56
CA ALA A 247 31.89 5.28 -4.60
C ALA A 247 32.69 6.58 -4.41
N LEU A 248 32.62 7.52 -5.36
CA LEU A 248 33.29 8.83 -5.31
C LEU A 248 32.36 9.95 -4.83
N TRP A 249 31.06 9.68 -4.71
CA TRP A 249 30.09 10.66 -4.25
C TRP A 249 30.37 11.15 -2.84
N SER A 250 30.14 12.43 -2.61
CA SER A 250 30.06 12.97 -1.26
C SER A 250 28.78 12.51 -0.57
N SER A 251 28.68 12.76 0.75
CA SER A 251 27.43 12.57 1.48
C SER A 251 26.28 13.39 0.89
N GLU A 252 26.57 14.58 0.37
CA GLU A 252 25.58 15.47 -0.24
C GLU A 252 25.06 14.86 -1.55
N ASP A 253 25.95 14.44 -2.44
CA ASP A 253 25.56 13.83 -3.73
C ASP A 253 24.72 12.55 -3.51
N TYR A 254 25.15 11.68 -2.58
CA TYR A 254 24.43 10.43 -2.29
C TYR A 254 23.04 10.68 -1.72
N THR A 255 22.92 11.58 -0.75
CA THR A 255 21.64 11.86 -0.09
C THR A 255 20.72 12.65 -1.00
N LEU A 256 21.24 13.55 -1.83
CA LEU A 256 20.49 14.28 -2.85
C LEU A 256 19.88 13.33 -3.90
N ALA A 257 20.64 12.32 -4.33
CA ALA A 257 20.14 11.29 -5.24
C ALA A 257 19.09 10.38 -4.60
N LEU A 258 19.24 10.06 -3.31
CA LEU A 258 18.36 9.13 -2.59
C LEU A 258 17.06 9.76 -2.07
N ARG A 259 17.11 11.02 -1.63
CA ARG A 259 15.99 11.70 -0.95
C ARG A 259 14.90 12.01 -1.96
N HIS A 260 13.67 11.62 -1.64
CA HIS A 260 12.53 11.84 -2.52
C HIS A 260 12.07 13.31 -2.50
N ASP A 261 12.72 14.11 -3.33
CA ASP A 261 12.34 15.47 -3.65
C ASP A 261 12.25 15.63 -5.18
N PRO A 262 11.05 15.56 -5.77
CA PRO A 262 10.90 15.69 -7.22
C PRO A 262 11.27 17.08 -7.76
N ASN A 263 11.42 18.08 -6.90
CA ASN A 263 11.88 19.42 -7.30
C ASN A 263 13.40 19.56 -7.25
N SER A 264 14.11 18.56 -6.72
CA SER A 264 15.57 18.52 -6.70
C SER A 264 16.10 17.98 -8.03
N GLY A 265 16.98 18.75 -8.69
CA GLY A 265 17.68 18.29 -9.89
C GLY A 265 18.64 17.14 -9.67
N GLY A 266 18.97 16.80 -8.41
CA GLY A 266 19.82 15.67 -8.07
C GLY A 266 19.08 14.39 -7.72
N PHE A 267 17.75 14.44 -7.51
CA PHE A 267 16.97 13.25 -7.18
C PHE A 267 16.97 12.24 -8.32
N ASN A 268 17.28 10.97 -8.01
CA ASN A 268 17.26 9.88 -8.97
C ASN A 268 16.23 8.81 -8.51
N PRO A 269 15.06 8.72 -9.19
CA PRO A 269 14.02 7.76 -8.80
C PRO A 269 14.49 6.32 -8.96
N ASP A 270 15.20 5.98 -10.04
CA ASP A 270 15.74 4.65 -10.31
C ASP A 270 16.69 4.19 -9.19
N PHE A 271 17.59 5.09 -8.76
CA PHE A 271 18.51 4.88 -7.63
C PHE A 271 17.76 4.62 -6.32
N ARG A 272 16.76 5.45 -6.01
CA ARG A 272 15.93 5.29 -4.80
C ARG A 272 15.16 3.98 -4.81
N GLN A 273 14.56 3.62 -5.94
CA GLN A 273 13.81 2.36 -6.08
C GLN A 273 14.71 1.14 -5.90
N LEU A 274 15.91 1.14 -6.48
CA LEU A 274 16.86 0.05 -6.30
C LEU A 274 17.26 -0.13 -4.83
N LEU A 275 17.53 0.98 -4.13
CA LEU A 275 17.84 0.93 -2.71
C LEU A 275 16.62 0.56 -1.86
N HIS A 276 15.40 0.90 -2.27
CA HIS A 276 14.18 0.53 -1.57
C HIS A 276 14.01 -0.99 -1.52
N ILE A 277 14.37 -1.70 -2.59
CA ILE A 277 14.35 -3.17 -2.66
C ILE A 277 15.67 -3.81 -2.20
N GLY A 278 16.69 -2.99 -1.90
CA GLY A 278 18.03 -3.42 -1.49
C GLY A 278 18.20 -3.73 -0.01
N TYR A 279 17.15 -3.62 0.82
CA TYR A 279 17.21 -3.84 2.28
C TYR A 279 17.78 -5.21 2.68
N LYS A 280 17.62 -6.24 1.82
CA LYS A 280 18.20 -7.57 2.02
C LYS A 280 19.72 -7.53 2.21
N ILE A 281 20.40 -6.62 1.51
CA ILE A 281 21.87 -6.48 1.60
C ILE A 281 22.29 -6.00 2.98
N ALA A 282 21.56 -5.04 3.55
CA ALA A 282 21.85 -4.58 4.90
C ALA A 282 21.52 -5.64 5.96
N ALA A 283 20.46 -6.42 5.76
CA ALA A 283 20.19 -7.58 6.61
C ALA A 283 21.34 -8.59 6.59
N GLU A 284 21.95 -8.85 5.42
CA GLU A 284 23.12 -9.72 5.29
C GLU A 284 24.40 -9.16 5.94
N MET A 285 24.46 -7.84 6.22
CA MET A 285 25.56 -7.23 6.98
C MET A 285 25.46 -7.48 8.49
N GLY A 286 24.31 -7.94 8.99
CA GLY A 286 24.11 -8.37 10.38
C GLY A 286 24.46 -7.30 11.41
N ASP A 287 25.24 -7.69 12.42
CA ASP A 287 25.64 -6.84 13.56
C ASP A 287 26.34 -5.55 13.12
N ARG A 288 27.06 -5.57 11.99
CA ARG A 288 27.74 -4.37 11.48
C ARG A 288 26.73 -3.27 11.12
N TYR A 289 25.61 -3.64 10.49
CA TYR A 289 24.59 -2.69 10.10
C TYR A 289 23.79 -2.22 11.31
N THR A 290 23.33 -3.15 12.15
CA THR A 290 22.52 -2.82 13.32
C THR A 290 23.29 -1.99 14.36
N GLN A 291 24.58 -2.24 14.56
CA GLN A 291 25.41 -1.40 15.42
C GLN A 291 25.57 0.02 14.86
N ALA A 292 25.72 0.17 13.53
CA ALA A 292 25.78 1.49 12.90
C ALA A 292 24.47 2.29 13.09
N LEU A 293 23.31 1.62 13.12
CA LEU A 293 22.04 2.27 13.46
C LEU A 293 22.04 2.82 14.89
N VAL A 294 22.61 2.08 15.85
CA VAL A 294 22.73 2.52 17.24
C VAL A 294 23.73 3.68 17.37
N ASP A 295 24.90 3.55 16.75
CA ASP A 295 25.97 4.54 16.86
C ASP A 295 25.60 5.89 16.19
N HIS A 296 24.66 5.86 15.24
CA HIS A 296 24.21 7.03 14.47
C HIS A 296 22.73 7.36 14.68
N GLU A 297 22.14 6.88 15.78
CA GLU A 297 20.71 7.02 16.09
C GLU A 297 20.22 8.47 15.95
N GLU A 298 20.96 9.45 16.47
CA GLU A 298 20.52 10.85 16.48
C GLU A 298 20.28 11.41 15.06
N VAL A 299 21.19 11.12 14.13
CA VAL A 299 21.09 11.61 12.73
C VAL A 299 20.02 10.84 11.96
N ILE A 300 19.93 9.53 12.19
CA ILE A 300 18.92 8.65 11.58
C ILE A 300 17.52 9.03 12.06
N ALA A 301 17.33 9.17 13.37
CA ALA A 301 16.05 9.49 13.99
C ALA A 301 15.49 10.82 13.49
N LYS A 302 16.34 11.82 13.25
CA LYS A 302 15.94 13.08 12.61
C LYS A 302 15.31 12.83 11.23
N ASN A 303 16.00 12.10 10.34
CA ASN A 303 15.52 11.82 8.99
C ASN A 303 14.23 10.99 9.00
N VAL A 304 14.17 9.93 9.82
CA VAL A 304 12.99 9.08 9.97
C VAL A 304 11.80 9.87 10.52
N THR A 305 12.02 10.72 11.53
CA THR A 305 10.97 11.55 12.13
C THR A 305 10.45 12.56 11.14
N GLU A 306 11.32 13.27 10.42
CA GLU A 306 10.92 14.22 9.39
C GLU A 306 10.09 13.52 8.30
N ASN A 307 10.51 12.35 7.85
CA ASN A 307 9.76 11.61 6.84
C ASN A 307 8.38 11.17 7.33
N LEU A 308 8.29 10.52 8.49
CA LEU A 308 7.02 10.01 8.98
C LEU A 308 6.08 11.13 9.43
N TYR A 309 6.59 12.10 10.19
CA TYR A 309 5.77 13.16 10.77
C TYR A 309 5.48 14.28 9.78
N GLU A 310 6.52 14.93 9.23
CA GLU A 310 6.36 16.12 8.40
C GLU A 310 5.87 15.77 6.99
N ARG A 311 6.41 14.70 6.38
CA ARG A 311 6.14 14.37 4.97
C ARG A 311 4.93 13.44 4.76
N HIS A 312 4.48 12.73 5.79
CA HIS A 312 3.35 11.78 5.69
C HIS A 312 2.20 12.12 6.63
N ILE A 313 2.41 12.08 7.95
CA ILE A 313 1.32 12.26 8.93
C ILE A 313 0.71 13.66 8.84
N ARG A 314 1.54 14.71 8.83
CA ARG A 314 1.06 16.10 8.77
C ARG A 314 0.20 16.37 7.53
N PRO A 315 0.65 16.13 6.29
CA PRO A 315 -0.14 16.45 5.10
C PRO A 315 -1.40 15.60 4.95
N LEU A 316 -1.47 14.41 5.56
CA LEU A 316 -2.66 13.55 5.53
C LEU A 316 -3.69 13.91 6.61
N PHE A 317 -3.23 14.19 7.84
CA PHE A 317 -4.12 14.19 9.01
C PHE A 317 -4.16 15.50 9.80
N LEU A 318 -3.13 16.34 9.71
CA LEU A 318 -3.04 17.53 10.55
C LEU A 318 -3.57 18.78 9.84
N PRO A 319 -4.04 19.79 10.59
CA PRO A 319 -4.32 21.11 10.03
C PRO A 319 -3.05 21.71 9.40
N THR A 320 -3.24 22.35 8.25
CA THR A 320 -2.23 23.13 7.52
C THR A 320 -2.30 24.57 7.96
#